data_AF-A0A7L2X1E6-F1
#
_entry.id   AF-A0A7L2X1E6-F1
#
_cell.length_a   1.000
_cell.length_b   1.000
_cell.length_c   1.000
_cell.angle_alpha   90.00
_cell.angle_beta   90.00
_cell.angle_gamma   90.00
#
_symmetry.space_group_name_H-M   'P 1'
#
loop_
_entity.id
_entity.type
_entity.pdbx_description
1 polymer ?
#
loop_
_entity_poly.entity_id
_entity_poly.type
_entity_poly.pdbx_seq_one_letter_code
_entity_poly.pdbx_strand_id
1 'polypeptide(L)'
;LQLLKMETERLVVLVSGTFPEPGDAPPQLPTTPLSHQEHQLCQQIRSMAASIQLFSGEVLKMFSTDCKRMSAEIFDQTMPLGKHWRVGLRADLPSSPSAYAAAAAQAVLGQVLQGAQLLPRDAQAPALARVTTAFLEAWMDHILAQRIKFR
;
A
#
# COMPACT_ATOMS: atom_id res chain seq x y z
N LEU A 1 31.86 6.43 -38.44
CA LEU A 1 31.38 5.31 -39.30
C LEU A 1 32.31 4.09 -39.26
N GLN A 2 33.64 4.23 -39.31
CA GLN A 2 34.57 3.08 -39.23
C GLN A 2 34.58 2.36 -37.88
N LEU A 3 34.41 3.08 -36.76
CA LEU A 3 34.32 2.47 -35.42
C LEU A 3 33.10 1.55 -35.27
N LEU A 4 31.94 2.00 -35.76
CA LEU A 4 30.70 1.23 -35.69
C LEU A 4 30.80 -0.06 -36.52
N LYS A 5 31.46 0.01 -37.68
CA LYS A 5 31.74 -1.15 -38.53
C LYS A 5 32.64 -2.16 -37.80
N MET A 6 33.69 -1.70 -37.13
CA MET A 6 34.60 -2.55 -36.36
C MET A 6 33.90 -3.24 -35.18
N GLU A 7 33.05 -2.53 -34.44
CA GLU A 7 32.28 -3.13 -33.34
C GLU A 7 31.22 -4.11 -33.85
N THR A 8 30.62 -3.85 -35.02
CA THR A 8 29.69 -4.78 -35.66
C THR A 8 30.41 -6.05 -36.12
N GLU A 9 31.59 -5.92 -36.71
CA GLU A 9 32.43 -7.06 -37.11
C GLU A 9 32.88 -7.88 -35.90
N ARG A 10 33.23 -7.23 -34.78
CA ARG A 10 33.51 -7.93 -33.52
C ARG A 10 32.29 -8.68 -32.99
N LEU A 11 31.12 -8.06 -33.01
CA LEU A 11 29.86 -8.69 -32.62
C LEU A 11 29.53 -9.90 -33.49
N VAL A 12 29.72 -9.79 -34.81
CA VAL A 12 29.51 -10.90 -35.75
C VAL A 12 30.45 -12.06 -35.44
N VAL A 13 31.74 -11.80 -35.18
CA VAL A 13 32.70 -12.87 -34.82
C VAL A 13 32.34 -13.54 -33.48
N LEU A 14 31.92 -12.76 -32.48
CA LEU A 14 31.46 -13.28 -31.19
C LEU A 14 30.17 -14.12 -31.32
N VAL A 15 29.25 -13.70 -32.19
CA VAL A 15 27.99 -14.40 -32.44
C VAL A 15 28.22 -15.68 -33.27
N SER A 16 29.05 -15.62 -34.31
CA SER A 16 29.42 -16.80 -35.11
C SER A 16 30.23 -17.83 -34.31
N GLY A 17 30.97 -17.39 -33.29
CA GLY A 17 31.65 -18.30 -32.35
C GLY A 17 30.71 -18.94 -31.31
N THR A 18 29.52 -18.35 -31.09
CA THR A 18 28.52 -18.86 -30.13
C THR A 18 27.42 -19.69 -30.78
N PHE A 19 27.19 -19.52 -32.10
CA PHE A 19 26.22 -20.28 -32.88
C PHE A 19 26.84 -20.72 -34.22
N PRO A 20 27.42 -21.94 -34.30
CA PRO A 20 27.91 -22.48 -35.57
C PRO A 20 26.75 -22.86 -36.50
N GLU A 21 26.95 -22.66 -37.80
CA GLU A 21 26.03 -23.12 -38.86
C GLU A 21 25.81 -24.65 -38.81
N PRO A 22 24.63 -25.18 -39.21
CA PRO A 22 24.14 -26.52 -38.84
C PRO A 22 24.82 -27.72 -39.52
N GLY A 23 26.08 -27.61 -39.96
CA GLY A 23 26.74 -28.61 -40.81
C GLY A 23 27.83 -29.46 -40.17
N ASP A 24 28.51 -28.98 -39.12
CA ASP A 24 29.66 -29.67 -38.50
C ASP A 24 29.50 -29.67 -36.97
N ALA A 25 28.97 -30.77 -36.39
CA ALA A 25 28.68 -30.87 -34.97
C ALA A 25 29.51 -31.97 -34.26
N PRO A 26 30.04 -31.68 -33.05
CA PRO A 26 30.06 -32.63 -31.94
C PRO A 26 29.04 -32.21 -30.85
N PRO A 27 28.69 -33.10 -29.90
CA PRO A 27 27.43 -33.06 -29.15
C PRO A 27 27.23 -31.71 -28.48
N GLN A 28 26.05 -31.14 -28.73
CA GLN A 28 25.57 -29.91 -28.11
C GLN A 28 25.97 -29.88 -26.64
N LEU A 29 26.86 -28.95 -26.30
CA LEU A 29 27.05 -28.56 -24.91
C LEU A 29 25.65 -28.21 -24.42
N PRO A 30 25.15 -28.84 -23.36
CA PRO A 30 23.78 -28.65 -22.99
C PRO A 30 23.61 -27.17 -22.72
N THR A 31 22.74 -26.50 -23.48
CA THR A 31 22.19 -25.18 -23.18
C THR A 31 21.26 -25.23 -21.95
N THR A 32 21.13 -26.42 -21.35
CA THR A 32 20.29 -26.70 -20.18
C THR A 32 20.74 -26.06 -18.85
N PRO A 33 22.03 -25.85 -18.51
CA PRO A 33 22.41 -25.29 -17.21
C PRO A 33 22.16 -23.78 -17.16
N LEU A 34 22.38 -23.06 -18.26
CA LEU A 34 22.01 -21.64 -18.39
C LEU A 34 20.50 -21.46 -18.36
N SER A 35 19.76 -22.26 -19.14
CA SER A 35 18.29 -22.26 -19.13
C SER A 35 17.71 -22.60 -17.74
N HIS A 36 18.30 -23.58 -17.04
CA HIS A 36 17.88 -23.96 -15.69
C HIS A 36 18.19 -22.87 -14.67
N GLN A 37 19.37 -22.26 -14.72
CA GLN A 37 19.74 -21.14 -13.86
C GLN A 37 18.81 -19.93 -14.08
N GLU A 38 18.52 -19.59 -15.34
CA GLU A 38 17.55 -18.54 -15.68
C GLU A 38 16.15 -18.86 -15.16
N HIS A 39 15.72 -20.13 -15.27
CA HIS A 39 14.42 -20.57 -14.76
C HIS A 39 14.34 -20.48 -13.24
N GLN A 40 15.41 -20.88 -12.53
CA GLN A 40 15.50 -20.75 -11.08
C GLN A 40 15.46 -19.30 -10.64
N LEU A 41 16.22 -18.41 -11.30
CA LEU A 41 16.19 -16.97 -11.04
C LEU A 41 14.79 -16.39 -11.30
N CYS A 42 14.13 -16.78 -12.39
CA CYS A 42 12.76 -16.36 -12.68
C CYS A 42 11.79 -16.80 -11.58
N GLN A 43 11.92 -18.02 -11.06
CA GLN A 43 11.09 -18.50 -9.96
C GLN A 43 11.36 -17.73 -8.66
N GLN A 44 12.63 -17.44 -8.35
CA GLN A 44 13.01 -16.65 -7.17
C GLN A 44 12.47 -15.22 -7.26
N ILE A 45 12.59 -14.56 -8.42
CA ILE A 45 12.05 -13.22 -8.65
C ILE A 45 10.54 -13.22 -8.50
N ARG A 46 9.83 -14.20 -9.09
CA ARG A 46 8.37 -14.31 -8.97
C ARG A 46 7.95 -14.53 -7.51
N SER A 47 8.65 -15.40 -6.79
CA SER A 47 8.40 -15.65 -5.37
C SER A 47 8.58 -14.38 -4.53
N MET A 48 9.71 -13.68 -4.73
CA MET A 48 9.99 -12.43 -4.03
C MET A 48 8.98 -11.34 -4.37
N ALA A 49 8.59 -11.20 -5.63
CA ALA A 49 7.55 -10.27 -6.05
C ALA A 49 6.20 -10.59 -5.37
N ALA A 50 5.82 -11.87 -5.26
CA ALA A 50 4.63 -12.27 -4.54
C ALA A 50 4.71 -11.94 -3.04
N SER A 51 5.87 -12.15 -2.40
CA SER A 51 6.09 -11.77 -0.99
C SER A 51 5.99 -10.25 -0.78
N ILE A 52 6.53 -9.44 -1.69
CA ILE A 52 6.44 -7.98 -1.63
C ILE A 52 4.98 -7.52 -1.76
N GLN A 53 4.21 -8.11 -2.69
CA GLN A 53 2.80 -7.80 -2.86
C GLN A 53 1.97 -8.14 -1.61
N LEU A 54 2.23 -9.31 -1.01
CA LEU A 54 1.56 -9.72 0.22
C LEU A 54 1.92 -8.81 1.40
N PHE A 55 3.20 -8.46 1.54
CA PHE A 55 3.67 -7.52 2.54
C PHE A 55 3.01 -6.14 2.38
N SER A 56 2.93 -5.62 1.15
CA SER A 56 2.26 -4.35 0.86
C SER A 56 0.79 -4.35 1.31
N GLY A 57 0.08 -5.46 1.11
CA GLY A 57 -1.29 -5.62 1.58
C GLY A 57 -1.41 -5.65 3.12
N GLU A 58 -0.53 -6.38 3.79
CA GLU A 58 -0.55 -6.50 5.25
C GLU A 58 -0.13 -5.21 5.96
N VAL A 59 0.83 -4.45 5.42
CA VAL A 59 1.25 -3.17 6.02
C VAL A 59 0.08 -2.18 6.06
N LEU A 60 -0.66 -2.03 4.97
CA LEU A 60 -1.80 -1.11 4.93
C LEU A 60 -2.92 -1.57 5.89
N LYS A 61 -3.13 -2.88 6.02
CA LYS A 61 -4.07 -3.45 6.98
C LYS A 61 -3.64 -3.18 8.42
N MET A 62 -2.39 -3.45 8.78
CA MET A 62 -1.83 -3.17 10.11
C MET A 62 -1.96 -1.68 10.45
N PHE A 63 -1.57 -0.81 9.53
CA PHE A 63 -1.69 0.64 9.69
C PHE A 63 -3.13 1.08 9.95
N SER A 64 -4.09 0.56 9.18
CA SER A 64 -5.50 0.83 9.38
C SER A 64 -6.02 0.32 10.73
N THR A 65 -5.54 -0.83 11.20
CA THR A 65 -5.87 -1.37 12.52
C THR A 65 -5.33 -0.48 13.64
N ASP A 66 -4.10 0.02 13.51
CA ASP A 66 -3.53 0.96 14.47
C ASP A 66 -4.28 2.30 14.48
N CYS A 67 -4.66 2.80 13.31
CA CYS A 67 -5.50 4.00 13.22
C CYS A 67 -6.85 3.80 13.92
N LYS A 68 -7.49 2.62 13.76
CA LYS A 68 -8.73 2.28 14.46
C LYS A 68 -8.54 2.31 15.98
N ARG A 69 -7.48 1.67 16.47
CA ARG A 69 -7.15 1.60 17.90
C ARG A 69 -6.89 3.00 18.46
N MET A 70 -6.04 3.80 17.81
CA MET A 70 -5.76 5.17 18.24
C MET A 70 -7.02 6.05 18.22
N SER A 71 -7.89 5.88 17.23
CA SER A 71 -9.18 6.59 17.18
C SER A 71 -10.06 6.22 18.37
N ALA A 72 -10.17 4.93 18.69
CA ALA A 72 -10.95 4.45 19.83
C ALA A 72 -10.42 5.03 21.16
N GLU A 73 -9.09 5.03 21.36
CA GLU A 73 -8.46 5.62 22.55
C GLU A 73 -8.77 7.11 22.68
N ILE A 74 -8.74 7.87 21.58
CA ILE A 74 -9.08 9.29 21.59
C ILE A 74 -10.56 9.49 21.90
N PHE A 75 -11.45 8.69 21.32
CA PHE A 75 -12.89 8.79 21.61
C PHE A 75 -13.18 8.45 23.08
N ASP A 76 -12.56 7.41 23.64
CA ASP A 76 -12.70 7.06 25.05
C ASP A 76 -12.31 8.22 25.99
N GLN A 77 -11.31 9.02 25.61
CA GLN A 77 -10.80 10.12 26.44
C GLN A 77 -11.54 11.43 26.24
N THR A 78 -11.96 11.75 25.02
CA THR A 78 -12.40 13.10 24.63
C THR A 78 -13.90 13.20 24.40
N MET A 79 -14.56 12.08 24.17
CA MET A 79 -15.94 12.08 23.77
C MET A 79 -16.85 12.33 24.98
N PRO A 80 -17.81 13.26 24.86
CA PRO A 80 -18.71 13.55 25.97
C PRO A 80 -19.50 12.29 26.37
N LEU A 81 -19.83 12.12 27.65
CA LEU A 81 -20.69 11.02 28.09
C LEU A 81 -22.15 11.49 28.28
N GLY A 82 -23.11 10.65 27.90
CA GLY A 82 -24.52 10.81 28.26
C GLY A 82 -25.23 12.04 27.67
N LYS A 83 -25.75 12.94 28.53
CA LYS A 83 -26.69 14.02 28.16
C LYS A 83 -26.09 15.10 27.24
N HIS A 84 -24.76 15.22 27.18
CA HIS A 84 -24.06 16.22 26.37
C HIS A 84 -24.07 15.93 24.87
N TRP A 85 -24.42 14.70 24.47
CA TRP A 85 -24.70 14.35 23.07
C TRP A 85 -26.04 14.90 22.57
N ARG A 86 -26.97 15.16 23.49
CA ARG A 86 -28.24 15.79 23.14
C ARG A 86 -27.96 17.27 22.95
N VAL A 87 -27.62 17.65 21.72
CA VAL A 87 -27.83 19.01 21.24
C VAL A 87 -29.30 19.28 21.49
N GLY A 88 -29.62 20.03 22.54
CA GLY A 88 -30.99 20.21 22.98
C GLY A 88 -31.80 20.86 21.87
N LEU A 89 -32.58 20.06 21.14
CA LEU A 89 -33.65 20.40 20.19
C LEU A 89 -33.57 21.82 19.58
N ARG A 90 -32.39 22.25 19.11
CA ARG A 90 -32.27 23.48 18.33
C ARG A 90 -32.66 23.09 16.91
N ALA A 91 -33.61 23.84 16.36
CA ALA A 91 -34.15 23.60 15.02
C ALA A 91 -33.09 23.70 13.90
N ASP A 92 -31.94 24.29 14.21
CA ASP A 92 -30.85 24.52 13.26
C ASP A 92 -29.68 23.54 13.50
N LEU A 93 -29.17 22.98 12.40
CA LEU A 93 -27.93 22.19 12.42
C LEU A 93 -26.81 23.04 13.06
N PRO A 94 -25.91 22.43 13.86
CA PRO A 94 -24.73 23.14 14.33
C PRO A 94 -23.91 23.60 13.11
N SER A 95 -23.55 24.89 13.08
CA SER A 95 -22.78 25.52 12.00
C SER A 95 -21.29 25.14 12.03
N SER A 96 -20.85 24.42 13.07
CA SER A 96 -19.47 24.00 13.25
C SER A 96 -19.40 22.56 13.79
N PRO A 97 -18.36 21.79 13.46
CA PRO A 97 -18.13 20.46 14.04
C PRO A 97 -17.92 20.55 15.55
N SER A 98 -18.21 19.46 16.27
CA SER A 98 -17.89 19.38 17.70
C SER A 98 -16.37 19.42 17.90
N ALA A 99 -15.92 20.10 18.96
CA ALA A 99 -14.49 20.28 19.24
C ALA A 99 -13.75 18.93 19.38
N TYR A 100 -14.38 17.93 20.03
CA TYR A 100 -13.80 16.59 20.16
C TYR A 100 -13.63 15.91 18.78
N ALA A 101 -14.62 16.02 17.90
CA ALA A 101 -14.58 15.34 16.59
C ALA A 101 -13.54 15.99 15.69
N ALA A 102 -13.44 17.32 15.72
CA ALA A 102 -12.40 18.05 15.01
C ALA A 102 -10.99 17.67 15.52
N ALA A 103 -10.80 17.59 16.84
CA ALA A 103 -9.53 17.17 17.43
C ALA A 103 -9.15 15.73 17.06
N ALA A 104 -10.08 14.79 17.17
CA ALA A 104 -9.85 13.39 16.82
C ALA A 104 -9.53 13.22 15.33
N ALA A 105 -10.28 13.88 14.45
CA ALA A 105 -10.02 13.85 13.01
C ALA A 105 -8.65 14.46 12.69
N GLN A 106 -8.26 15.56 13.34
CA GLN A 106 -6.95 16.18 13.11
C GLN A 106 -5.80 15.28 13.61
N ALA A 107 -5.96 14.64 14.76
CA ALA A 107 -4.94 13.78 15.36
C ALA A 107 -4.70 12.48 14.56
N VAL A 108 -5.74 11.92 13.96
CA VAL A 108 -5.64 10.68 13.17
C VAL A 108 -5.56 11.00 11.67
N LEU A 109 -6.66 11.49 11.10
CA LEU A 109 -6.79 11.72 9.65
C LEU A 109 -5.87 12.85 9.17
N GLY A 110 -5.67 13.89 9.98
CA GLY A 110 -4.73 14.96 9.65
C GLY A 110 -3.29 14.47 9.50
N GLN A 111 -2.84 13.57 10.37
CA GLN A 111 -1.51 12.95 10.28
C GLN A 111 -1.41 12.02 9.07
N VAL A 112 -2.45 11.22 8.82
CA VAL A 112 -2.49 10.33 7.65
C VAL A 112 -2.49 11.14 6.35
N LEU A 113 -3.19 12.27 6.29
CA LEU A 113 -3.21 13.14 5.11
C LEU A 113 -1.83 13.72 4.82
N GLN A 114 -1.07 14.11 5.86
CA GLN A 114 0.30 14.58 5.70
C GLN A 114 1.22 13.47 5.20
N GLY A 115 1.14 12.27 5.79
CA GLY A 115 1.94 11.13 5.37
C GLY A 115 1.58 10.61 3.96
N ALA A 116 0.29 10.63 3.60
CA ALA A 116 -0.19 10.14 2.31
C ALA A 116 0.32 10.98 1.14
N GLN A 117 0.65 12.26 1.33
CA GLN A 117 1.25 13.09 0.28
C GLN A 117 2.60 12.56 -0.22
N LEU A 118 3.29 11.74 0.60
CA LEU A 118 4.55 11.09 0.25
C LEU A 118 4.36 9.80 -0.56
N LEU A 119 3.13 9.30 -0.68
CA LEU A 119 2.81 8.10 -1.43
C LEU A 119 2.59 8.40 -2.92
N PRO A 120 2.83 7.43 -3.81
CA PRO A 120 2.38 7.48 -5.21
C PRO A 120 0.88 7.79 -5.31
N ARG A 121 0.48 8.60 -6.30
CA ARG A 121 -0.90 9.13 -6.44
C ARG A 121 -1.98 8.04 -6.42
N ASP A 122 -1.69 6.90 -7.02
CA ASP A 122 -2.54 5.71 -7.08
C ASP A 122 -2.68 4.99 -5.72
N ALA A 123 -1.72 5.15 -4.82
CA ALA A 123 -1.76 4.60 -3.46
C ALA A 123 -2.41 5.55 -2.42
N GLN A 124 -2.52 6.86 -2.72
CA GLN A 124 -3.06 7.85 -1.78
C GLN A 124 -4.53 7.59 -1.43
N ALA A 125 -5.39 7.47 -2.46
CA ALA A 125 -6.83 7.30 -2.25
C ALA A 125 -7.18 5.98 -1.52
N PRO A 126 -6.60 4.81 -1.87
CA PRO A 126 -6.83 3.58 -1.11
C PRO A 126 -6.39 3.68 0.36
N ALA A 127 -5.25 4.32 0.63
CA ALA A 127 -4.76 4.49 1.99
C ALA A 127 -5.69 5.37 2.83
N LEU A 128 -6.07 6.53 2.29
CA LEU A 128 -6.99 7.46 2.94
C LEU A 128 -8.37 6.84 3.16
N ALA A 129 -8.91 6.14 2.16
CA ALA A 129 -10.21 5.48 2.28
C ALA A 129 -10.19 4.46 3.43
N ARG A 130 -9.18 3.61 3.49
CA ARG A 130 -9.08 2.55 4.51
C ARG A 130 -8.96 3.12 5.92
N VAL A 131 -8.13 4.14 6.10
CA VAL A 131 -7.99 4.82 7.40
C VAL A 131 -9.26 5.56 7.79
N THR A 132 -9.91 6.25 6.85
CA THR A 132 -11.16 6.97 7.12
C THR A 132 -12.26 5.99 7.53
N THR A 133 -12.36 4.84 6.86
CA THR A 133 -13.25 3.76 7.27
C THR A 133 -12.94 3.28 8.68
N ALA A 134 -11.69 2.96 9.00
CA ALA A 134 -11.28 2.53 10.34
C ALA A 134 -11.59 3.57 11.44
N PHE A 135 -11.38 4.86 11.14
CA PHE A 135 -11.73 5.96 12.06
C PHE A 135 -13.23 6.02 12.33
N LEU A 136 -14.06 5.95 11.28
CA LEU A 136 -15.52 5.97 11.39
C LEU A 136 -16.05 4.71 12.09
N GLU A 137 -15.43 3.55 11.86
CA GLU A 137 -15.76 2.33 12.59
C GLU A 137 -15.48 2.48 14.08
N ALA A 138 -14.31 2.98 14.48
CA ALA A 138 -14.02 3.23 15.90
C ALA A 138 -15.04 4.19 16.53
N TRP A 139 -15.46 5.21 15.79
CA TRP A 139 -16.48 6.15 16.22
C TRP A 139 -17.85 5.47 16.43
N MET A 140 -18.28 4.63 15.48
CA MET A 140 -19.52 3.86 15.58
C MET A 140 -19.48 2.85 16.72
N ASP A 141 -18.38 2.10 16.84
CA ASP A 141 -18.15 1.10 17.89
C ASP A 141 -18.28 1.76 19.27
N HIS A 142 -17.66 2.93 19.45
CA HIS A 142 -17.75 3.71 20.68
C HIS A 142 -19.19 4.21 20.95
N ILE A 143 -19.89 4.73 19.93
CA ILE A 143 -21.29 5.18 20.06
C ILE A 143 -22.21 4.06 20.55
N LEU A 144 -22.05 2.88 19.96
CA LEU A 144 -22.84 1.69 20.29
C LEU A 144 -22.52 1.21 21.71
N ALA A 145 -21.24 1.17 22.09
CA ALA A 145 -20.79 0.78 23.43
C ALA A 145 -21.37 1.71 24.52
N GLN A 146 -21.35 3.03 24.29
CA GLN A 146 -21.88 4.02 25.23
C GLN A 146 -23.41 4.18 25.16
N ARG A 147 -24.10 3.42 24.28
CA ARG A 147 -25.57 3.48 24.04
C ARG A 147 -26.09 4.90 23.85
N ILE A 148 -25.35 5.72 23.12
CA ILE A 148 -25.70 7.11 22.87
C ILE A 148 -27.01 7.16 22.07
N LYS A 149 -28.01 7.84 22.62
CA LYS A 149 -29.33 8.01 21.99
C LYS A 149 -29.39 9.33 21.24
N PHE A 150 -29.41 9.26 19.92
CA PHE A 150 -29.81 10.37 19.05
C PHE A 150 -31.35 10.44 19.08
N ARG A 151 -31.91 11.38 19.83
CA ARG A 151 -33.34 11.69 19.86
C ARG A 151 -33.52 13.19 19.78
#